data_AF-A0AAT9PHC6-F1
#
_entry.id   AF-A0AAT9PHC6-F1
#
_cell.length_a   1.000
_cell.length_b   1.000
_cell.length_c   1.000
_cell.angle_alpha   90.00
_cell.angle_beta   90.00
_cell.angle_gamma   90.00
#
_symmetry.space_group_name_H-M   'P 1'
#
loop_
_entity.id
_entity.type
_entity.pdbx_description
1 polymer ?
#
loop_
_entity_poly.entity_id
_entity_poly.type
_entity_poly.pdbx_seq_one_letter_code
_entity_poly.pdbx_strand_id
1 'polypeptide(L)'
;MKFKTEEQLLAFTEGIIGKSFKEIDTKGILQGNSNDKGILGKVVETGFYDYELNNSPEADFGELGIELKVSGFNKLRNGSWSAKERISLSMINYKNIIHEEYEFSKVVSKNKKLLIIWYEYMKGVPYGDFIIRDFQLYDMSQDEAIIRNDFYTIKQKVLEGLAHKLSEGDTVILGAATKGQKGQKAEQPNSEISAPTRAFSLKNSFFRGVLRSHVERMDRGEKSNVFVTPEGYIWNQLKPYKGMNQLDILNLFEKRDPAKKIPNSISKMVSNRIVGTDKELPEKHEVFSKSNFLIKNIPIREDNSPIEKATFRTLQLADFENSWEESSWKTFFEEVTFIYVGYLGEKDGKKLGNGQRILDKIFKVTFTPEEVDEFEKTYNMIKETIETGDIRKLPKASHDVGKELKLVVSTKGSGTGGYERFFDDTRETCFMLNKDFIHQKFNEAVILK
;
A
#
# COMPACT_ATOMS: atom_id res chain seq x y z
N MET A 1 18.11 25.55 -23.21
CA MET A 1 17.81 25.06 -21.85
C MET A 1 18.41 25.98 -20.81
N LYS A 2 17.76 26.13 -19.65
CA LYS A 2 18.09 27.10 -18.61
C LYS A 2 19.16 26.60 -17.62
N PHE A 3 19.28 25.29 -17.43
CA PHE A 3 20.19 24.66 -16.47
C PHE A 3 21.08 23.64 -17.17
N LYS A 4 22.40 23.65 -16.88
CA LYS A 4 23.38 22.73 -17.47
C LYS A 4 23.88 21.67 -16.48
N THR A 5 23.70 21.90 -15.17
CA THR A 5 24.09 20.95 -14.13
C THR A 5 22.99 20.78 -13.10
N GLU A 6 23.04 19.67 -12.36
CA GLU A 6 22.12 19.40 -11.26
C GLU A 6 22.23 20.48 -10.16
N GLU A 7 23.44 20.91 -9.83
CA GLU A 7 23.67 21.94 -8.81
C GLU A 7 23.05 23.27 -9.21
N GLN A 8 23.12 23.65 -10.49
CA GLN A 8 22.47 24.87 -10.99
C GLN A 8 20.96 24.80 -10.85
N LEU A 9 20.37 23.64 -11.18
CA LEU A 9 18.94 23.41 -11.04
C LEU A 9 18.53 23.51 -9.56
N LEU A 10 19.21 22.80 -8.66
CA LEU A 10 18.86 22.79 -7.24
C LEU A 10 19.07 24.18 -6.60
N ALA A 11 20.15 24.88 -6.93
CA ALA A 11 20.40 26.23 -6.43
C ALA A 11 19.34 27.24 -6.92
N PHE A 12 18.86 27.11 -8.16
CA PHE A 12 17.73 27.90 -8.63
C PHE A 12 16.43 27.52 -7.89
N THR A 13 16.22 26.23 -7.65
CA THR A 13 15.02 25.69 -6.99
C THR A 13 14.85 26.23 -5.58
N GLU A 14 15.93 26.50 -4.85
CA GLU A 14 15.89 27.12 -3.50
C GLU A 14 15.01 28.37 -3.44
N GLY A 15 14.99 29.17 -4.52
CA GLY A 15 14.17 30.37 -4.64
C GLY A 15 12.66 30.14 -4.69
N ILE A 16 12.18 28.89 -4.70
CA ILE A 16 10.76 28.54 -4.65
C ILE A 16 10.25 28.42 -3.21
N ILE A 17 11.14 28.15 -2.24
CA ILE A 17 10.76 27.90 -0.85
C ILE A 17 10.14 29.15 -0.24
N GLY A 18 9.04 28.96 0.49
CA GLY A 18 8.30 30.03 1.14
C GLY A 18 7.27 30.73 0.26
N LYS A 19 7.27 30.47 -1.06
CA LYS A 19 6.29 31.03 -1.98
C LYS A 19 4.98 30.26 -1.96
N SER A 20 3.90 30.98 -2.19
CA SER A 20 2.59 30.42 -2.54
C SER A 20 2.50 30.13 -4.04
N PHE A 21 1.61 29.21 -4.44
CA PHE A 21 1.37 28.95 -5.86
C PHE A 21 0.84 30.17 -6.61
N LYS A 22 0.05 31.02 -5.94
CA LYS A 22 -0.45 32.28 -6.50
C LYS A 22 0.67 33.26 -6.83
N GLU A 23 1.72 33.33 -6.01
CA GLU A 23 2.87 34.21 -6.27
C GLU A 23 3.72 33.75 -7.45
N ILE A 24 3.81 32.44 -7.69
CA ILE A 24 4.57 31.90 -8.81
C ILE A 24 3.73 31.72 -10.08
N ASP A 25 2.40 31.87 -10.04
CA ASP A 25 1.51 31.75 -11.20
C ASP A 25 1.58 32.97 -12.14
N THR A 26 2.72 33.14 -12.81
CA THR A 26 2.97 34.28 -13.72
C THR A 26 2.14 34.23 -15.01
N LYS A 27 1.55 33.07 -15.34
CA LYS A 27 0.74 32.85 -16.55
C LYS A 27 -0.77 32.76 -16.26
N GLY A 28 -1.19 32.88 -15.01
CA GLY A 28 -2.61 32.81 -14.62
C GLY A 28 -3.24 31.43 -14.80
N ILE A 29 -2.45 30.36 -14.72
CA ILE A 29 -2.89 28.96 -14.88
C ILE A 29 -3.96 28.60 -13.83
N LEU A 30 -3.87 29.13 -12.61
CA LEU A 30 -4.82 28.87 -11.53
C LEU A 30 -6.22 29.42 -11.81
N GLN A 31 -6.37 30.37 -12.74
CA GLN A 31 -7.67 30.92 -13.18
C GLN A 31 -8.40 29.96 -14.13
N GLY A 32 -7.72 28.92 -14.61
CA GLY A 32 -8.30 27.85 -15.42
C GLY A 32 -9.22 26.92 -14.63
N ASN A 33 -9.55 25.78 -15.22
CA ASN A 33 -10.50 24.82 -14.65
C ASN A 33 -9.98 24.25 -13.31
N SER A 34 -10.62 24.62 -12.20
CA SER A 34 -10.25 24.22 -10.83
C SER A 34 -10.26 22.71 -10.56
N ASN A 35 -10.79 21.93 -11.51
CA ASN A 35 -10.85 20.47 -11.45
C ASN A 35 -9.59 19.77 -12.03
N ASP A 36 -8.60 20.52 -12.53
CA ASP A 36 -7.35 19.94 -12.99
C ASP A 36 -6.47 19.51 -11.80
N LYS A 37 -6.41 18.20 -11.56
CA LYS A 37 -5.61 17.59 -10.48
C LYS A 37 -4.10 17.83 -10.64
N GLY A 38 -3.63 18.18 -11.84
CA GLY A 38 -2.22 18.47 -12.14
C GLY A 38 -1.87 19.95 -12.17
N ILE A 39 -2.80 20.84 -11.81
CA ILE A 39 -2.64 22.30 -12.01
C ILE A 39 -1.42 22.88 -11.28
N LEU A 40 -1.11 22.40 -10.08
CA LEU A 40 0.02 22.87 -9.29
C LEU A 40 1.38 22.54 -9.96
N GLY A 41 1.46 21.39 -10.64
CA GLY A 41 2.63 21.04 -11.46
C GLY A 41 2.86 22.06 -12.57
N LYS A 42 1.79 22.35 -13.33
CA LYS A 42 1.82 23.31 -14.44
C LYS A 42 2.23 24.72 -14.01
N VAL A 43 1.78 25.15 -12.82
CA VAL A 43 2.17 26.44 -12.24
C VAL A 43 3.67 26.48 -11.95
N VAL A 44 4.26 25.41 -11.42
CA VAL A 44 5.70 25.35 -11.16
C VAL A 44 6.49 25.32 -12.47
N GLU A 45 6.08 24.49 -13.44
CA GLU A 45 6.70 24.39 -14.76
C GLU A 45 6.75 25.74 -15.49
N THR A 46 5.58 26.36 -15.66
CA THR A 46 5.45 27.60 -16.44
C THR A 46 5.82 28.85 -15.65
N GLY A 47 5.46 28.88 -14.36
CA GLY A 47 5.55 30.06 -13.54
C GLY A 47 6.92 30.27 -12.91
N PHE A 48 7.53 29.18 -12.42
CA PHE A 48 8.82 29.24 -11.73
C PHE A 48 10.00 28.87 -12.64
N TYR A 49 9.90 27.77 -13.39
CA TYR A 49 10.97 27.35 -14.30
C TYR A 49 10.93 28.06 -15.66
N ASP A 50 9.78 28.60 -16.05
CA ASP A 50 9.51 29.22 -17.36
C ASP A 50 9.64 28.23 -18.52
N TYR A 51 9.08 27.04 -18.33
CA TYR A 51 8.96 26.00 -19.35
C TYR A 51 7.57 25.95 -19.95
N GLU A 52 7.50 25.68 -21.25
CA GLU A 52 6.23 25.48 -21.94
C GLU A 52 5.63 24.11 -21.59
N LEU A 53 4.31 24.10 -21.35
CA LEU A 53 3.57 22.87 -21.15
C LEU A 53 3.66 22.00 -22.40
N ASN A 54 4.13 20.78 -22.25
CA ASN A 54 4.24 19.82 -23.33
C ASN A 54 3.87 18.41 -22.82
N ASN A 55 3.62 17.50 -23.76
CA ASN A 55 3.33 16.10 -23.45
C ASN A 55 4.54 15.21 -23.79
N SER A 56 5.77 15.73 -23.61
CA SER A 56 6.98 15.00 -23.97
C SER A 56 7.09 13.70 -23.17
N PRO A 57 7.49 12.59 -23.82
CA PRO A 57 7.83 11.36 -23.10
C PRO A 57 9.16 11.47 -22.34
N GLU A 58 9.95 12.53 -22.58
CA GLU A 58 11.22 12.79 -21.89
C GLU A 58 10.99 13.44 -20.52
N ALA A 59 12.06 13.52 -19.73
CA ALA A 59 12.03 14.19 -18.44
C ALA A 59 11.94 15.73 -18.61
N ASP A 60 11.31 16.41 -17.64
CA ASP A 60 11.13 17.88 -17.71
C ASP A 60 12.46 18.65 -17.84
N PHE A 61 13.53 18.14 -17.23
CA PHE A 61 14.91 18.61 -17.40
C PHE A 61 15.72 17.57 -18.18
N GLY A 62 15.38 17.38 -19.47
CA GLY A 62 15.90 16.30 -20.32
C GLY A 62 17.42 16.12 -20.33
N GLU A 63 18.21 17.20 -20.46
CA GLU A 63 19.69 17.14 -20.42
C GLU A 63 20.25 16.60 -19.08
N LEU A 64 19.50 16.76 -17.99
CA LEU A 64 19.88 16.30 -16.66
C LEU A 64 19.26 14.94 -16.30
N GLY A 65 18.29 14.47 -17.09
CA GLY A 65 17.50 13.27 -16.77
C GLY A 65 16.71 13.41 -15.47
N ILE A 66 16.24 14.63 -15.15
CA ILE A 66 15.47 14.93 -13.94
C ILE A 66 14.03 15.27 -14.32
N GLU A 67 13.07 14.58 -13.69
CA GLU A 67 11.64 14.82 -13.83
C GLU A 67 11.13 15.66 -12.66
N LEU A 68 10.27 16.64 -12.94
CA LEU A 68 9.62 17.45 -11.92
C LEU A 68 8.37 16.74 -11.38
N LYS A 69 8.21 16.78 -10.06
CA LYS A 69 6.98 16.38 -9.37
C LYS A 69 6.62 17.43 -8.34
N VAL A 70 5.34 17.74 -8.23
CA VAL A 70 4.81 18.61 -7.17
C VAL A 70 3.90 17.76 -6.31
N SER A 71 4.16 17.72 -5.00
CA SER A 71 3.43 16.84 -4.08
C SER A 71 3.14 17.53 -2.75
N GLY A 72 1.95 17.23 -2.21
CA GLY A 72 1.51 17.75 -0.93
C GLY A 72 1.92 16.84 0.22
N PHE A 73 2.15 17.41 1.39
CA PHE A 73 2.25 16.68 2.65
C PHE A 73 1.25 17.21 3.67
N ASN A 74 0.83 16.34 4.58
CA ASN A 74 0.09 16.72 5.78
C ASN A 74 1.08 16.86 6.94
N LYS A 75 0.90 17.89 7.76
CA LYS A 75 1.59 18.02 9.04
C LYS A 75 0.86 17.22 10.12
N LEU A 76 1.55 16.28 10.75
CA LEU A 76 0.99 15.44 11.81
C LEU A 76 0.95 16.19 13.15
N ARG A 77 0.19 15.67 14.13
CA ARG A 77 0.02 16.29 15.46
C ARG A 77 1.34 16.48 16.21
N ASN A 78 2.31 15.59 16.00
CA ASN A 78 3.66 15.67 16.57
C ASN A 78 4.60 16.61 15.77
N GLY A 79 4.10 17.28 14.73
CA GLY A 79 4.84 18.20 13.88
C GLY A 79 5.58 17.55 12.70
N SER A 80 5.67 16.22 12.63
CA SER A 80 6.35 15.55 11.51
C SER A 80 5.51 15.59 10.23
N TRP A 81 6.17 15.42 9.08
CA TRP A 81 5.52 15.50 7.77
C TRP A 81 5.18 14.12 7.24
N SER A 82 4.02 14.01 6.57
CA SER A 82 3.59 12.78 5.91
C SER A 82 3.07 13.09 4.53
N ALA A 83 3.68 12.47 3.50
CA ALA A 83 3.22 12.62 2.12
C ALA A 83 1.72 12.31 2.03
N LYS A 84 0.97 13.19 1.35
CA LYS A 84 -0.49 13.12 1.27
C LYS A 84 -0.93 11.96 0.39
N GLU A 85 -0.27 11.78 -0.75
CA GLU A 85 -0.68 10.89 -1.83
C GLU A 85 0.51 10.16 -2.46
N ARG A 86 0.19 9.16 -3.30
CA ARG A 86 1.18 8.47 -4.15
C ARG A 86 1.67 9.41 -5.26
N ILE A 87 2.86 9.17 -5.80
CA ILE A 87 3.33 9.88 -7.00
C ILE A 87 2.91 9.11 -8.25
N SER A 88 2.15 9.72 -9.16
CA SER A 88 1.96 9.20 -10.52
C SER A 88 3.21 9.46 -11.36
N LEU A 89 3.67 8.42 -12.08
CA LEU A 89 4.73 8.48 -13.08
C LEU A 89 4.08 8.47 -14.48
N SER A 90 4.40 7.49 -15.32
CA SER A 90 3.85 7.35 -16.67
C SER A 90 2.65 6.39 -16.75
N MET A 91 1.81 6.53 -17.78
CA MET A 91 0.75 5.56 -18.09
C MET A 91 1.33 4.19 -18.44
N ILE A 92 0.69 3.11 -18.00
CA ILE A 92 1.03 1.75 -18.39
C ILE A 92 0.33 1.46 -19.72
N ASN A 93 1.10 1.27 -20.78
CA ASN A 93 0.58 0.77 -22.04
C ASN A 93 0.68 -0.76 -22.04
N TYR A 94 -0.45 -1.44 -21.83
CA TYR A 94 -0.49 -2.91 -21.72
C TYR A 94 0.04 -3.63 -22.98
N LYS A 95 -0.17 -3.07 -24.18
CA LYS A 95 0.32 -3.66 -25.43
C LYS A 95 1.84 -3.53 -25.56
N ASN A 96 2.43 -2.49 -25.00
CA ASN A 96 3.86 -2.21 -25.16
C ASN A 96 4.72 -2.75 -24.00
N ILE A 97 4.22 -2.72 -22.76
CA ILE A 97 5.00 -3.13 -21.56
C ILE A 97 5.55 -4.56 -21.68
N ILE A 98 4.82 -5.47 -22.34
CA ILE A 98 5.26 -6.85 -22.55
C ILE A 98 6.53 -6.96 -23.42
N HIS A 99 6.86 -5.90 -24.17
CA HIS A 99 8.05 -5.79 -25.01
C HIS A 99 9.14 -4.89 -24.41
N GLU A 100 8.89 -4.27 -23.25
CA GLU A 100 9.86 -3.39 -22.59
C GLU A 100 10.76 -4.17 -21.63
N GLU A 101 12.05 -3.87 -21.64
CA GLU A 101 12.99 -4.30 -20.59
C GLU A 101 13.20 -3.16 -19.59
N TYR A 102 13.45 -3.50 -18.32
CA TYR A 102 13.49 -2.53 -17.23
C TYR A 102 14.45 -1.36 -17.52
N GLU A 103 15.67 -1.67 -17.94
CA GLU A 103 16.77 -0.74 -18.23
C GLU A 103 16.39 0.35 -19.23
N PHE A 104 15.52 0.01 -20.18
CA PHE A 104 15.13 0.87 -21.30
C PHE A 104 13.64 1.25 -21.24
N SER A 105 12.95 0.86 -20.18
CA SER A 105 11.53 1.11 -20.01
C SER A 105 11.27 2.61 -19.91
N LYS A 106 10.11 3.04 -20.42
CA LYS A 106 9.73 4.46 -20.40
C LYS A 106 9.60 5.01 -18.99
N VAL A 107 9.21 4.17 -18.05
CA VAL A 107 9.07 4.57 -16.65
C VAL A 107 10.43 4.85 -16.02
N VAL A 108 11.43 4.00 -16.22
CA VAL A 108 12.76 4.19 -15.63
C VAL A 108 13.52 5.31 -16.31
N SER A 109 13.50 5.37 -17.66
CA SER A 109 14.24 6.39 -18.40
C SER A 109 13.76 7.81 -18.09
N LYS A 110 12.45 8.02 -17.95
CA LYS A 110 11.86 9.32 -17.60
C LYS A 110 12.03 9.68 -16.12
N ASN A 111 11.93 8.70 -15.21
CA ASN A 111 11.78 8.97 -13.76
C ASN A 111 13.02 8.63 -12.93
N LYS A 112 14.19 8.39 -13.55
CA LYS A 112 15.40 8.01 -12.83
C LYS A 112 15.71 8.94 -11.65
N LYS A 113 15.62 10.25 -11.86
CA LYS A 113 15.72 11.27 -10.81
C LYS A 113 14.45 12.11 -10.77
N LEU A 114 13.89 12.28 -9.59
CA LEU A 114 12.69 13.08 -9.34
C LEU A 114 13.05 14.31 -8.51
N LEU A 115 12.91 15.50 -9.08
CA LEU A 115 12.89 16.75 -8.33
C LEU A 115 11.48 16.99 -7.81
N ILE A 116 11.30 16.80 -6.51
CA ILE A 116 10.00 16.88 -5.86
C ILE A 116 9.89 18.20 -5.10
N ILE A 117 8.88 19.00 -5.45
CA ILE A 117 8.51 20.23 -4.75
C ILE A 117 7.42 19.91 -3.72
N TRP A 118 7.68 20.24 -2.47
CA TRP A 118 6.81 19.93 -1.34
C TRP A 118 6.02 21.13 -0.88
N TYR A 119 4.70 21.01 -0.89
CA TYR A 119 3.80 22.01 -0.32
C TYR A 119 3.01 21.46 0.87
N GLU A 120 2.70 22.34 1.83
CA GLU A 120 1.87 21.99 2.97
C GLU A 120 0.40 21.98 2.54
N TYR A 121 -0.24 20.82 2.57
CA TYR A 121 -1.66 20.69 2.27
C TYR A 121 -2.50 21.12 3.48
N MET A 122 -3.48 21.99 3.24
CA MET A 122 -4.46 22.41 4.24
C MET A 122 -5.88 22.20 3.70
N LYS A 123 -6.68 21.39 4.40
CA LYS A 123 -8.06 21.11 4.00
C LYS A 123 -8.88 22.41 4.00
N GLY A 124 -9.61 22.66 2.91
CA GLY A 124 -10.45 23.84 2.74
C GLY A 124 -9.72 25.12 2.32
N VAL A 125 -8.39 25.09 2.14
CA VAL A 125 -7.61 26.21 1.62
C VAL A 125 -7.50 26.10 0.09
N PRO A 126 -7.68 27.19 -0.68
CA PRO A 126 -7.49 27.19 -2.12
C PRO A 126 -6.07 26.81 -2.53
N TYR A 127 -5.94 26.14 -3.68
CA TYR A 127 -4.64 25.67 -4.20
C TYR A 127 -3.60 26.79 -4.37
N GLY A 128 -4.04 27.98 -4.80
CA GLY A 128 -3.16 29.14 -4.94
C GLY A 128 -2.50 29.59 -3.63
N ASP A 129 -3.13 29.33 -2.49
CA ASP A 129 -2.69 29.78 -1.17
C ASP A 129 -1.85 28.72 -0.44
N PHE A 130 -1.65 27.53 -1.02
CA PHE A 130 -0.71 26.55 -0.47
C PHE A 130 0.72 27.08 -0.55
N ILE A 131 1.46 26.88 0.53
CA ILE A 131 2.85 27.33 0.67
C ILE A 131 3.80 26.17 0.37
N ILE A 132 4.75 26.42 -0.52
CA ILE A 132 5.87 25.52 -0.80
C ILE A 132 6.86 25.63 0.35
N ARG A 133 7.15 24.50 0.98
CA ARG A 133 7.95 24.43 2.22
C ARG A 133 9.35 23.87 2.00
N ASP A 134 9.53 23.06 0.97
CA ASP A 134 10.79 22.36 0.73
C ASP A 134 10.85 21.81 -0.70
N PHE A 135 12.02 21.32 -1.11
CA PHE A 135 12.19 20.46 -2.27
C PHE A 135 13.22 19.37 -1.98
N GLN A 136 13.14 18.27 -2.72
CA GLN A 136 14.11 17.18 -2.62
C GLN A 136 14.41 16.59 -3.98
N LEU A 137 15.65 16.14 -4.18
CA LEU A 137 16.00 15.28 -5.30
C LEU A 137 16.01 13.83 -4.82
N TYR A 138 15.15 13.00 -5.41
CA TYR A 138 15.11 11.56 -5.14
C TYR A 138 15.58 10.78 -6.36
N ASP A 139 16.65 10.00 -6.19
CA ASP A 139 17.18 9.11 -7.22
C ASP A 139 16.59 7.70 -7.05
N MET A 140 15.78 7.25 -8.02
CA MET A 140 15.14 5.93 -7.99
C MET A 140 16.15 4.79 -8.09
N SER A 141 17.39 5.01 -8.58
CA SER A 141 18.42 3.97 -8.60
C SER A 141 18.81 3.50 -7.20
N GLN A 142 18.53 4.33 -6.18
CA GLN A 142 18.70 3.97 -4.78
C GLN A 142 17.85 2.77 -4.34
N ASP A 143 16.78 2.47 -5.06
CA ASP A 143 15.82 1.40 -4.76
C ASP A 143 15.65 0.44 -5.96
N GLU A 144 16.63 0.43 -6.87
CA GLU A 144 16.55 -0.22 -8.18
C GLU A 144 16.16 -1.69 -8.10
N ALA A 145 16.77 -2.46 -7.21
CA ALA A 145 16.53 -3.90 -7.10
C ALA A 145 15.04 -4.22 -6.85
N ILE A 146 14.38 -3.40 -6.03
CA ILE A 146 12.95 -3.53 -5.71
C ILE A 146 12.10 -3.05 -6.88
N ILE A 147 12.38 -1.85 -7.41
CA ILE A 147 11.62 -1.25 -8.51
C ILE A 147 11.68 -2.13 -9.76
N ARG A 148 12.83 -2.75 -10.04
CA ARG A 148 13.04 -3.72 -11.11
C ARG A 148 12.14 -4.93 -10.95
N ASN A 149 12.12 -5.56 -9.77
CA ASN A 149 11.22 -6.67 -9.51
C ASN A 149 9.75 -6.26 -9.69
N ASP A 150 9.37 -5.10 -9.17
CA ASP A 150 8.01 -4.60 -9.26
C ASP A 150 7.58 -4.37 -10.73
N PHE A 151 8.46 -3.80 -11.55
CA PHE A 151 8.25 -3.65 -12.99
C PHE A 151 7.99 -5.00 -13.65
N TYR A 152 8.85 -6.00 -13.42
CA TYR A 152 8.66 -7.32 -14.00
C TYR A 152 7.43 -8.06 -13.44
N THR A 153 7.05 -7.82 -12.18
CA THR A 153 5.82 -8.34 -11.59
C THR A 153 4.59 -7.81 -12.33
N ILE A 154 4.56 -6.50 -12.60
CA ILE A 154 3.49 -5.87 -13.39
C ILE A 154 3.50 -6.39 -14.83
N LYS A 155 4.67 -6.40 -15.49
CA LYS A 155 4.85 -6.91 -16.85
C LYS A 155 4.35 -8.35 -16.98
N GLN A 156 4.71 -9.23 -16.04
CA GLN A 156 4.34 -10.63 -16.05
C GLN A 156 2.81 -10.83 -15.94
N LYS A 157 2.14 -10.10 -15.04
CA LYS A 157 0.66 -10.15 -14.94
C LYS A 157 -0.02 -9.71 -16.24
N VAL A 158 0.51 -8.69 -16.91
CA VAL A 158 -0.01 -8.24 -18.21
C VAL A 158 0.24 -9.30 -19.28
N LEU A 159 1.44 -9.89 -19.31
CA LEU A 159 1.81 -10.96 -20.24
C LEU A 159 0.90 -12.20 -20.08
N GLU A 160 0.47 -12.51 -18.86
CA GLU A 160 -0.46 -13.61 -18.55
C GLU A 160 -1.92 -13.30 -18.90
N GLY A 161 -2.23 -12.12 -19.45
CA GLY A 161 -3.61 -11.70 -19.74
C GLY A 161 -4.41 -11.30 -18.49
N LEU A 162 -3.71 -11.01 -17.38
CA LEU A 162 -4.29 -10.74 -16.06
C LEU A 162 -4.16 -9.26 -15.65
N ALA A 163 -4.03 -8.32 -16.59
CA ALA A 163 -3.95 -6.89 -16.29
C ALA A 163 -5.20 -6.36 -15.56
N HIS A 164 -6.38 -6.96 -15.82
CA HIS A 164 -7.62 -6.64 -15.10
C HIS A 164 -7.54 -7.05 -13.61
N LYS A 165 -6.63 -7.96 -13.23
CA LYS A 165 -6.37 -8.38 -11.85
C LYS A 165 -5.15 -7.71 -11.22
N LEU A 166 -4.56 -6.70 -11.86
CA LEU A 166 -3.48 -5.92 -11.25
C LEU A 166 -3.98 -5.25 -9.96
N SER A 167 -3.16 -5.30 -8.92
CA SER A 167 -3.35 -4.63 -7.65
C SER A 167 -2.09 -3.83 -7.33
N GLU A 168 -2.22 -2.65 -6.72
CA GLU A 168 -1.02 -1.98 -6.21
C GLU A 168 -0.36 -2.86 -5.16
N GLY A 169 -1.10 -3.61 -4.33
CA GLY A 169 -0.56 -4.58 -3.36
C GLY A 169 0.29 -5.72 -3.94
N ASP A 170 0.34 -5.92 -5.26
CA ASP A 170 1.16 -6.97 -5.88
C ASP A 170 2.67 -6.71 -5.75
N THR A 171 3.05 -5.43 -5.74
CA THR A 171 4.43 -4.93 -5.76
C THR A 171 4.84 -4.30 -4.41
N VAL A 172 6.07 -3.82 -4.28
CA VAL A 172 6.59 -3.20 -3.04
C VAL A 172 6.55 -1.68 -3.12
N ILE A 173 7.24 -1.08 -4.09
CA ILE A 173 7.45 0.36 -4.27
C ILE A 173 6.69 0.88 -5.50
N LEU A 174 6.89 0.24 -6.66
CA LEU A 174 6.32 0.67 -7.93
C LEU A 174 4.95 0.02 -8.13
N GLY A 175 3.88 0.78 -7.90
CA GLY A 175 2.50 0.36 -8.05
C GLY A 175 1.92 0.61 -9.45
N ALA A 176 0.87 -0.14 -9.79
CA ALA A 176 0.04 0.08 -10.97
C ALA A 176 -1.32 0.69 -10.56
N ALA A 177 -1.35 2.00 -10.32
CA ALA A 177 -2.54 2.72 -9.85
C ALA A 177 -3.55 2.92 -10.98
N THR A 178 -4.85 2.81 -10.70
CA THR A 178 -5.89 3.15 -11.68
C THR A 178 -5.81 4.64 -12.03
N LYS A 179 -5.93 4.97 -13.32
CA LYS A 179 -5.86 6.35 -13.80
C LYS A 179 -6.78 6.54 -15.00
N GLY A 180 -7.57 7.61 -14.98
CA GLY A 180 -8.58 7.88 -16.00
C GLY A 180 -9.94 8.20 -15.38
N GLN A 181 -10.96 8.26 -16.22
CA GLN A 181 -12.35 8.36 -15.75
C GLN A 181 -12.77 7.06 -15.04
N LYS A 182 -13.73 7.15 -14.10
CA LYS A 182 -14.22 5.96 -13.38
C LYS A 182 -14.77 4.95 -14.38
N GLY A 183 -14.28 3.71 -14.31
CA GLY A 183 -14.66 2.64 -15.24
C GLY A 183 -13.96 2.66 -16.60
N GLN A 184 -13.02 3.59 -16.82
CA GLN A 184 -12.21 3.60 -18.05
C GLN A 184 -11.35 2.33 -18.16
N LYS A 185 -11.44 1.66 -19.30
CA LYS A 185 -10.72 0.42 -19.59
C LYS A 185 -9.87 0.56 -20.85
N ALA A 186 -8.85 -0.27 -20.95
CA ALA A 186 -8.02 -0.48 -22.12
C ALA A 186 -7.93 -1.97 -22.45
N GLU A 187 -7.71 -2.26 -23.72
CA GLU A 187 -7.34 -3.59 -24.17
C GLU A 187 -6.00 -4.00 -23.57
N GLN A 188 -5.86 -5.29 -23.28
CA GLN A 188 -4.62 -5.92 -22.83
C GLN A 188 -4.27 -7.07 -23.79
N PRO A 189 -2.98 -7.44 -23.90
CA PRO A 189 -2.60 -8.63 -24.64
C PRO A 189 -3.11 -9.89 -23.94
N ASN A 190 -3.22 -10.99 -24.71
CA ASN A 190 -3.46 -12.35 -24.20
C ASN A 190 -4.75 -12.54 -23.38
N SER A 191 -5.75 -11.66 -23.54
CA SER A 191 -7.07 -11.79 -22.93
C SER A 191 -8.11 -10.95 -23.64
N GLU A 192 -9.32 -11.49 -23.80
CA GLU A 192 -10.49 -10.75 -24.29
C GLU A 192 -11.06 -9.78 -23.23
N ILE A 193 -10.68 -9.95 -21.96
CA ILE A 193 -11.18 -9.12 -20.86
C ILE A 193 -10.41 -7.81 -20.86
N SER A 194 -11.09 -6.69 -21.09
CA SER A 194 -10.47 -5.36 -20.94
C SER A 194 -10.11 -5.05 -19.48
N ALA A 195 -9.02 -4.32 -19.28
CA ALA A 195 -8.50 -3.98 -17.96
C ALA A 195 -8.67 -2.48 -17.64
N PRO A 196 -8.86 -2.07 -16.38
CA PRO A 196 -8.84 -0.66 -16.01
C PRO A 196 -7.57 0.04 -16.51
N THR A 197 -7.65 1.29 -16.98
CA THR A 197 -6.46 2.06 -17.34
C THR A 197 -5.64 2.38 -16.10
N ARG A 198 -4.30 2.27 -16.22
CA ARG A 198 -3.38 2.44 -15.09
C ARG A 198 -2.17 3.30 -15.42
N ALA A 199 -1.56 3.86 -14.39
CA ALA A 199 -0.24 4.45 -14.43
C ALA A 199 0.69 3.76 -13.44
N PHE A 200 1.97 3.74 -13.78
CA PHE A 200 3.02 3.50 -12.81
C PHE A 200 2.99 4.59 -11.75
N SER A 201 3.23 4.21 -10.51
CA SER A 201 3.24 5.14 -9.38
C SER A 201 4.22 4.69 -8.30
N LEU A 202 4.77 5.63 -7.54
CA LEU A 202 5.42 5.33 -6.27
C LEU A 202 4.35 5.35 -5.18
N LYS A 203 4.15 4.20 -4.52
CA LYS A 203 3.11 4.02 -3.49
C LYS A 203 3.23 5.05 -2.37
N ASN A 204 2.09 5.45 -1.80
CA ASN A 204 2.03 6.43 -0.72
C ASN A 204 2.80 5.93 0.52
N SER A 205 2.64 4.65 0.86
CA SER A 205 3.38 4.01 1.97
C SER A 205 4.90 4.16 1.85
N PHE A 206 5.48 3.89 0.67
CA PHE A 206 6.90 4.11 0.39
C PHE A 206 7.26 5.60 0.38
N PHE A 207 6.44 6.41 -0.30
CA PHE A 207 6.74 7.81 -0.54
C PHE A 207 6.76 8.67 0.74
N ARG A 208 5.94 8.31 1.74
CA ARG A 208 6.06 8.85 3.10
C ARG A 208 7.42 8.61 3.73
N GLY A 209 8.04 7.46 3.47
CA GLY A 209 9.39 7.14 3.90
C GLY A 209 10.43 8.02 3.21
N VAL A 210 10.28 8.23 1.89
CA VAL A 210 11.15 9.12 1.11
C VAL A 210 11.15 10.54 1.70
N LEU A 211 9.97 11.11 1.95
CA LEU A 211 9.84 12.43 2.57
C LEU A 211 10.43 12.47 3.99
N ARG A 212 10.12 11.47 4.81
CA ARG A 212 10.59 11.43 6.20
C ARG A 212 12.12 11.40 6.26
N SER A 213 12.78 10.55 5.47
CA SER A 213 14.24 10.50 5.42
C SER A 213 14.88 11.82 4.98
N HIS A 214 14.24 12.55 4.05
CA HIS A 214 14.68 13.88 3.63
C HIS A 214 14.58 14.90 4.76
N VAL A 215 13.40 15.04 5.38
CA VAL A 215 13.14 16.03 6.45
C VAL A 215 13.96 15.73 7.71
N GLU A 216 14.11 14.46 8.07
CA GLU A 216 14.86 14.02 9.25
C GLU A 216 16.37 13.88 8.98
N ARG A 217 16.82 14.13 7.74
CA ARG A 217 18.23 13.97 7.28
C ARG A 217 18.81 12.61 7.65
N MET A 218 17.98 11.57 7.56
CA MET A 218 18.39 10.21 7.86
C MET A 218 19.19 9.63 6.71
N ASP A 219 20.35 9.06 7.02
CA ASP A 219 21.07 8.25 6.06
C ASP A 219 20.31 6.94 5.80
N ARG A 220 20.13 6.61 4.52
CA ARG A 220 19.55 5.34 4.10
C ARG A 220 20.72 4.36 4.01
N GLY A 221 21.08 3.77 5.16
CA GLY A 221 22.26 2.92 5.36
C GLY A 221 22.46 1.78 4.35
N GLU A 222 23.48 0.93 4.58
CA GLU A 222 23.88 -0.11 3.63
C GLU A 222 22.72 -0.99 3.13
N LYS A 223 22.63 -1.12 1.81
CA LYS A 223 21.51 -1.76 1.10
C LYS A 223 21.87 -3.17 0.69
N SER A 224 20.86 -4.04 0.66
CA SER A 224 21.04 -5.37 0.11
C SER A 224 21.07 -5.30 -1.41
N ASN A 225 22.13 -5.80 -2.03
CA ASN A 225 22.18 -5.96 -3.49
C ASN A 225 21.28 -7.11 -4.00
N VAL A 226 20.71 -7.92 -3.09
CA VAL A 226 19.82 -9.03 -3.45
C VAL A 226 18.39 -8.67 -3.09
N PHE A 227 17.55 -8.56 -4.12
CA PHE A 227 16.12 -8.37 -3.91
C PHE A 227 15.47 -9.64 -3.32
N VAL A 228 14.60 -9.44 -2.34
CA VAL A 228 13.68 -10.46 -1.83
C VAL A 228 12.32 -9.81 -1.61
N THR A 229 11.24 -10.49 -1.98
CA THR A 229 9.88 -10.04 -1.67
C THR A 229 9.59 -10.21 -0.17
N PRO A 230 8.67 -9.43 0.42
CA PRO A 230 8.25 -9.63 1.81
C PRO A 230 7.83 -11.08 2.10
N GLU A 231 7.02 -11.67 1.23
CA GLU A 231 6.57 -13.06 1.34
C GLU A 231 7.72 -14.07 1.17
N GLY A 232 8.65 -13.82 0.25
CA GLY A 232 9.83 -14.67 0.05
C GLY A 232 10.75 -14.66 1.26
N TYR A 233 11.00 -13.49 1.87
CA TYR A 233 11.79 -13.37 3.08
C TYR A 233 11.16 -14.16 4.23
N ILE A 234 9.86 -13.95 4.46
CA ILE A 234 9.11 -14.63 5.52
C ILE A 234 9.12 -16.14 5.30
N TRP A 235 8.89 -16.60 4.07
CA TRP A 235 8.89 -18.02 3.76
C TRP A 235 10.26 -18.65 3.95
N ASN A 236 11.34 -18.01 3.51
CA ASN A 236 12.70 -18.55 3.66
C ASN A 236 13.06 -18.83 5.13
N GLN A 237 12.52 -18.05 6.07
CA GLN A 237 12.73 -18.26 7.50
C GLN A 237 11.79 -19.31 8.10
N LEU A 238 10.54 -19.39 7.62
CA LEU A 238 9.56 -20.36 8.09
C LEU A 238 9.76 -21.76 7.50
N LYS A 239 10.31 -21.88 6.29
CA LYS A 239 10.45 -23.11 5.51
C LYS A 239 11.14 -24.26 6.27
N PRO A 240 12.20 -24.04 7.07
CA PRO A 240 12.83 -25.11 7.86
C PRO A 240 11.89 -25.76 8.89
N TYR A 241 10.83 -25.05 9.30
CA TYR A 241 9.87 -25.49 10.32
C TYR A 241 8.57 -26.03 9.71
N LYS A 242 8.46 -26.08 8.39
CA LYS A 242 7.27 -26.61 7.71
C LYS A 242 7.03 -28.06 8.14
N GLY A 243 5.77 -28.38 8.44
CA GLY A 243 5.36 -29.72 8.89
C GLY A 243 5.46 -29.91 10.41
N MET A 244 6.10 -28.99 11.14
CA MET A 244 6.12 -29.01 12.61
C MET A 244 4.86 -28.35 13.19
N ASN A 245 4.45 -28.79 14.38
CA ASN A 245 3.38 -28.12 15.11
C ASN A 245 3.88 -26.88 15.86
N GLN A 246 2.95 -25.97 16.18
CA GLN A 246 3.26 -24.70 16.82
C GLN A 246 4.03 -24.82 18.15
N LEU A 247 3.70 -25.80 18.98
CA LEU A 247 4.36 -26.01 20.27
C LEU A 247 5.80 -26.49 20.10
N ASP A 248 6.02 -27.47 19.23
CA ASP A 248 7.36 -27.99 18.96
C ASP A 248 8.26 -26.88 18.41
N ILE A 249 7.74 -26.06 17.50
CA ILE A 249 8.46 -24.89 16.98
C ILE A 249 8.80 -23.92 18.11
N LEU A 250 7.82 -23.54 18.94
CA LEU A 250 8.06 -22.58 20.03
C LEU A 250 9.08 -23.12 21.06
N ASN A 251 9.03 -24.41 21.35
CA ASN A 251 9.94 -25.07 22.30
C ASN A 251 11.40 -25.07 21.85
N LEU A 252 11.68 -24.89 20.55
CA LEU A 252 13.05 -24.70 20.05
C LEU A 252 13.66 -23.35 20.49
N PHE A 253 12.84 -22.35 20.80
CA PHE A 253 13.29 -21.00 21.18
C PHE A 253 13.14 -20.74 22.68
N GLU A 254 12.12 -21.33 23.32
CA GLU A 254 11.80 -21.09 24.72
C GLU A 254 11.38 -22.38 25.42
N LYS A 255 12.04 -22.71 26.54
CA LYS A 255 11.60 -23.84 27.38
C LYS A 255 10.29 -23.48 28.06
N ARG A 256 9.20 -24.06 27.59
CA ARG A 256 7.87 -23.89 28.17
C ARG A 256 7.59 -24.98 29.21
N ASP A 257 7.03 -24.56 30.33
CA ASP A 257 6.45 -25.48 31.32
C ASP A 257 5.20 -26.17 30.72
N PRO A 258 5.21 -27.51 30.54
CA PRO A 258 4.07 -28.25 29.99
C PRO A 258 2.78 -28.08 30.82
N ALA A 259 2.88 -27.80 32.12
CA ALA A 259 1.72 -27.63 33.01
C ALA A 259 0.97 -26.32 32.76
N LYS A 260 1.59 -25.31 32.12
CA LYS A 260 0.92 -24.05 31.80
C LYS A 260 -0.09 -24.24 30.68
N LYS A 261 -1.10 -23.36 30.60
CA LYS A 261 -2.06 -23.31 29.48
C LYS A 261 -1.39 -22.77 28.21
N ILE A 262 -1.73 -23.33 27.05
CA ILE A 262 -1.20 -22.88 25.76
C ILE A 262 -1.73 -21.46 25.48
N PRO A 263 -0.88 -20.46 25.21
CA PRO A 263 -1.33 -19.12 24.89
C PRO A 263 -2.20 -19.11 23.63
N ASN A 264 -3.30 -18.36 23.65
CA ASN A 264 -4.16 -18.17 22.46
C ASN A 264 -3.40 -17.50 21.29
N SER A 265 -2.31 -16.79 21.59
CA SER A 265 -1.47 -16.08 20.62
C SER A 265 -0.27 -16.89 20.12
N ILE A 266 -0.21 -18.21 20.38
CA ILE A 266 0.96 -19.04 20.06
C ILE A 266 1.42 -18.92 18.60
N SER A 267 0.50 -18.83 17.63
CA SER A 267 0.88 -18.64 16.22
C SER A 267 1.67 -17.34 16.01
N LYS A 268 1.23 -16.22 16.61
CA LYS A 268 1.96 -14.95 16.53
C LYS A 268 3.29 -15.00 17.28
N MET A 269 3.37 -15.73 18.40
CA MET A 269 4.64 -15.96 19.10
C MET A 269 5.62 -16.72 18.20
N VAL A 270 5.18 -17.80 17.55
CA VAL A 270 5.98 -18.56 16.58
C VAL A 270 6.47 -17.67 15.44
N SER A 271 5.57 -16.91 14.78
CA SER A 271 5.99 -15.98 13.72
C SER A 271 6.99 -14.94 14.23
N ASN A 272 6.75 -14.35 15.40
CA ASN A 272 7.65 -13.33 15.95
C ASN A 272 9.04 -13.91 16.28
N ARG A 273 9.12 -15.17 16.74
CA ARG A 273 10.40 -15.82 17.05
C ARG A 273 11.20 -16.19 15.81
N ILE A 274 10.53 -16.76 14.80
CA ILE A 274 11.21 -17.15 13.56
C ILE A 274 11.53 -15.93 12.72
N VAL A 275 10.52 -15.07 12.50
CA VAL A 275 10.61 -14.00 11.51
C VAL A 275 11.04 -12.67 12.11
N GLY A 276 10.59 -12.38 13.33
CA GLY A 276 10.69 -11.07 13.96
C GLY A 276 9.32 -10.43 14.14
N THR A 277 9.23 -9.51 15.09
CA THR A 277 8.04 -8.70 15.30
C THR A 277 7.88 -7.65 14.20
N ASP A 278 6.66 -7.13 14.04
CA ASP A 278 6.36 -6.08 13.06
C ASP A 278 7.24 -4.81 13.25
N LYS A 279 7.77 -4.59 14.46
CA LYS A 279 8.70 -3.48 14.78
C LYS A 279 10.15 -3.78 14.41
N GLU A 280 10.58 -5.03 14.50
CA GLU A 280 11.96 -5.44 14.20
C GLU A 280 12.17 -5.68 12.69
N LEU A 281 11.12 -6.04 11.94
CA LEU A 281 11.23 -6.37 10.52
C LEU A 281 11.89 -5.27 9.66
N PRO A 282 11.55 -3.98 9.82
CA PRO A 282 12.22 -2.90 9.08
C PRO A 282 13.74 -2.82 9.32
N GLU A 283 14.21 -3.22 10.50
CA GLU A 283 15.65 -3.26 10.85
C GLU A 283 16.32 -4.53 10.29
N LYS A 284 15.56 -5.63 10.18
CA LYS A 284 16.07 -6.90 9.65
C LYS A 284 16.23 -6.90 8.13
N HIS A 285 15.38 -6.17 7.40
CA HIS A 285 15.48 -6.04 5.95
C HIS A 285 14.75 -4.80 5.43
N GLU A 286 15.40 -4.06 4.53
CA GLU A 286 14.87 -2.80 3.99
C GLU A 286 13.54 -2.93 3.24
N VAL A 287 13.23 -4.11 2.68
CA VAL A 287 11.95 -4.34 1.99
C VAL A 287 10.75 -4.07 2.90
N PHE A 288 10.89 -4.28 4.22
CA PHE A 288 9.82 -4.07 5.19
C PHE A 288 9.65 -2.61 5.60
N SER A 289 10.69 -1.78 5.48
CA SER A 289 10.55 -0.32 5.67
C SER A 289 9.92 0.36 4.44
N LYS A 290 9.90 -0.32 3.29
CA LYS A 290 9.41 0.16 1.99
C LYS A 290 8.10 -0.47 1.53
N SER A 291 7.55 -1.44 2.27
CA SER A 291 6.27 -2.11 1.95
C SER A 291 5.17 -1.80 2.94
N ASN A 292 3.92 -1.87 2.47
CA ASN A 292 2.73 -1.88 3.32
C ASN A 292 2.19 -3.30 3.43
N PHE A 293 2.61 -4.05 4.45
CA PHE A 293 2.22 -5.45 4.62
C PHE A 293 1.54 -5.70 5.97
N LEU A 294 0.79 -6.80 6.05
CA LEU A 294 0.24 -7.33 7.30
C LEU A 294 0.49 -8.83 7.40
N ILE A 295 1.24 -9.24 8.43
CA ILE A 295 1.44 -10.66 8.74
C ILE A 295 0.31 -11.14 9.64
N LYS A 296 -0.47 -12.09 9.15
CA LYS A 296 -1.56 -12.72 9.87
C LYS A 296 -1.29 -14.21 10.02
N ASN A 297 -1.66 -14.76 11.16
CA ASN A 297 -1.58 -16.18 11.40
C ASN A 297 -3.00 -16.74 11.36
N ILE A 298 -3.21 -17.81 10.62
CA ILE A 298 -4.56 -18.35 10.46
C ILE A 298 -4.56 -19.89 10.41
N PRO A 299 -5.40 -20.55 11.22
CA PRO A 299 -5.67 -21.97 11.04
C PRO A 299 -6.54 -22.19 9.80
N ILE A 300 -6.14 -23.13 8.96
CA ILE A 300 -6.81 -23.52 7.73
C ILE A 300 -7.16 -25.01 7.73
N ARG A 301 -8.14 -25.36 6.93
CA ARG A 301 -8.45 -26.74 6.52
C ARG A 301 -7.57 -27.17 5.35
N GLU A 302 -7.66 -28.44 4.97
CA GLU A 302 -6.90 -28.99 3.83
C GLU A 302 -7.29 -28.31 2.50
N ASP A 303 -8.54 -27.89 2.36
CA ASP A 303 -9.07 -27.13 1.21
C ASP A 303 -8.76 -25.61 1.29
N ASN A 304 -7.86 -25.21 2.19
CA ASN A 304 -7.52 -23.83 2.54
C ASN A 304 -8.65 -23.02 3.23
N SER A 305 -9.80 -23.61 3.58
CA SER A 305 -10.87 -22.86 4.28
C SER A 305 -10.40 -22.33 5.64
N PRO A 306 -10.64 -21.06 5.99
CA PRO A 306 -10.25 -20.49 7.28
C PRO A 306 -11.10 -21.03 8.44
N ILE A 307 -10.44 -21.58 9.47
CA ILE A 307 -11.12 -22.08 10.66
C ILE A 307 -11.54 -20.92 11.58
N GLU A 308 -10.73 -19.86 11.66
CA GLU A 308 -10.94 -18.70 12.52
C GLU A 308 -11.24 -17.41 11.74
N LYS A 309 -11.65 -16.36 12.46
CA LYS A 309 -11.92 -15.03 11.89
C LYS A 309 -10.60 -14.35 11.48
N ALA A 310 -10.56 -13.75 10.30
CA ALA A 310 -9.40 -13.02 9.78
C ALA A 310 -9.46 -11.51 10.11
N THR A 311 -9.41 -11.16 11.40
CA THR A 311 -9.46 -9.74 11.85
C THR A 311 -8.09 -9.08 11.72
N PHE A 312 -7.97 -7.83 11.25
CA PHE A 312 -6.65 -7.26 10.92
C PHE A 312 -6.35 -5.82 11.37
N ARG A 313 -7.33 -4.91 11.46
CA ARG A 313 -7.11 -3.56 12.00
C ARG A 313 -8.30 -3.12 12.83
N THR A 314 -7.99 -2.36 13.88
CA THR A 314 -9.00 -1.80 14.78
C THR A 314 -9.58 -0.54 14.15
N LEU A 315 -10.87 -0.33 14.30
CA LEU A 315 -11.53 0.89 13.83
C LEU A 315 -11.32 2.00 14.86
N GLN A 316 -11.09 3.22 14.38
CA GLN A 316 -11.20 4.44 15.16
C GLN A 316 -12.20 5.36 14.46
N LEU A 317 -13.03 6.07 15.23
CA LEU A 317 -14.10 6.91 14.66
C LEU A 317 -13.55 7.99 13.72
N ALA A 318 -12.39 8.57 14.07
CA ALA A 318 -11.70 9.58 13.26
C ALA A 318 -11.27 9.07 11.87
N ASP A 319 -11.20 7.75 11.65
CA ASP A 319 -10.83 7.20 10.35
C ASP A 319 -11.96 7.34 9.30
N PHE A 320 -13.17 7.75 9.71
CA PHE A 320 -14.38 7.81 8.87
C PHE A 320 -14.86 9.24 8.54
N GLU A 321 -14.03 10.26 8.79
CA GLU A 321 -14.37 11.67 8.57
C GLU A 321 -14.45 12.06 7.07
N ASN A 322 -13.70 11.38 6.20
CA ASN A 322 -13.64 11.69 4.77
C ASN A 322 -14.58 10.81 3.94
N SER A 323 -14.75 11.14 2.66
CA SER A 323 -15.39 10.25 1.69
C SER A 323 -14.52 9.02 1.43
N TRP A 324 -15.07 7.93 0.87
CA TRP A 324 -14.29 6.74 0.52
C TRP A 324 -13.11 7.07 -0.40
N GLU A 325 -13.35 7.88 -1.42
CA GLU A 325 -12.35 8.30 -2.42
C GLU A 325 -11.16 9.05 -1.81
N GLU A 326 -11.38 9.80 -0.72
CA GLU A 326 -10.34 10.55 -0.01
C GLU A 326 -9.88 9.85 1.28
N SER A 327 -10.41 8.65 1.57
CA SER A 327 -10.14 7.94 2.81
C SER A 327 -8.76 7.28 2.81
N SER A 328 -8.11 7.29 3.97
CA SER A 328 -6.89 6.52 4.20
C SER A 328 -7.13 5.01 4.11
N TRP A 329 -8.37 4.56 4.32
CA TRP A 329 -8.79 3.17 4.17
C TRP A 329 -8.73 2.69 2.73
N LYS A 330 -9.23 3.47 1.77
CA LYS A 330 -9.13 3.13 0.35
C LYS A 330 -7.66 2.96 -0.05
N THR A 331 -6.82 3.95 0.24
CA THR A 331 -5.37 3.85 -0.03
C THR A 331 -4.73 2.65 0.67
N PHE A 332 -5.13 2.36 1.91
CA PHE A 332 -4.65 1.18 2.63
C PHE A 332 -5.00 -0.11 1.88
N PHE A 333 -6.25 -0.30 1.45
CA PHE A 333 -6.67 -1.52 0.75
C PHE A 333 -6.07 -1.65 -0.67
N GLU A 334 -5.84 -0.53 -1.36
CA GLU A 334 -5.16 -0.55 -2.66
C GLU A 334 -3.71 -1.03 -2.52
N GLU A 335 -2.99 -0.57 -1.49
CA GLU A 335 -1.55 -0.80 -1.36
C GLU A 335 -1.17 -2.02 -0.51
N VAL A 336 -2.06 -2.51 0.37
CA VAL A 336 -1.70 -3.52 1.37
C VAL A 336 -1.48 -4.90 0.76
N THR A 337 -0.41 -5.55 1.19
CA THR A 337 -0.18 -6.99 0.97
C THR A 337 -0.43 -7.75 2.27
N PHE A 338 -1.42 -8.63 2.28
CA PHE A 338 -1.62 -9.55 3.39
C PHE A 338 -0.76 -10.80 3.21
N ILE A 339 0.00 -11.16 4.24
CA ILE A 339 0.81 -12.38 4.27
C ILE A 339 0.23 -13.27 5.36
N TYR A 340 -0.59 -14.24 4.95
CA TYR A 340 -1.20 -15.19 5.86
C TYR A 340 -0.31 -16.42 6.03
N VAL A 341 0.20 -16.63 7.24
CA VAL A 341 0.86 -17.87 7.66
C VAL A 341 -0.21 -18.89 7.99
N GLY A 342 -0.35 -19.88 7.13
CA GLY A 342 -1.33 -20.94 7.20
C GLY A 342 -0.86 -22.11 8.06
N TYR A 343 -1.68 -22.47 9.05
CA TYR A 343 -1.48 -23.67 9.87
C TYR A 343 -2.60 -24.66 9.62
N LEU A 344 -2.30 -25.90 9.23
CA LEU A 344 -3.31 -26.96 9.14
C LEU A 344 -3.91 -27.19 10.54
N GLY A 345 -5.22 -26.99 10.65
CA GLY A 345 -6.02 -27.20 11.85
C GLY A 345 -6.77 -28.51 11.86
N GLU A 346 -6.55 -29.36 10.86
CA GLU A 346 -7.01 -30.74 10.77
C GLU A 346 -5.94 -31.58 10.07
N LYS A 347 -5.87 -32.86 10.43
CA LYS A 347 -5.02 -33.85 9.78
C LYS A 347 -5.64 -35.23 9.93
N ASP A 348 -5.71 -36.00 8.86
CA ASP A 348 -6.30 -37.36 8.85
C ASP A 348 -7.72 -37.39 9.45
N GLY A 349 -8.53 -36.36 9.13
CA GLY A 349 -9.89 -36.18 9.66
C GLY A 349 -9.99 -35.77 11.12
N LYS A 350 -8.86 -35.56 11.83
CA LYS A 350 -8.84 -35.13 13.24
C LYS A 350 -8.52 -33.65 13.35
N LYS A 351 -9.35 -32.92 14.12
CA LYS A 351 -9.13 -31.51 14.42
C LYS A 351 -7.91 -31.32 15.32
N LEU A 352 -7.02 -30.41 14.94
CA LEU A 352 -5.85 -30.02 15.71
C LEU A 352 -6.18 -28.81 16.59
N GLY A 353 -5.96 -28.96 17.89
CA GLY A 353 -6.13 -27.89 18.87
C GLY A 353 -5.05 -26.81 18.77
N ASN A 354 -5.28 -25.67 19.43
CA ASN A 354 -4.29 -24.61 19.54
C ASN A 354 -2.96 -25.17 20.09
N GLY A 355 -1.84 -24.86 19.44
CA GLY A 355 -0.51 -25.42 19.76
C GLY A 355 -0.17 -26.71 19.02
N GLN A 356 -1.15 -27.47 18.55
CA GLN A 356 -0.95 -28.71 17.78
C GLN A 356 -1.11 -28.50 16.26
N ARG A 357 -1.52 -27.31 15.82
CA ARG A 357 -1.69 -26.96 14.41
C ARG A 357 -0.34 -26.94 13.71
N ILE A 358 -0.30 -27.38 12.45
CA ILE A 358 0.94 -27.65 11.73
C ILE A 358 1.24 -26.51 10.76
N LEU A 359 2.44 -25.93 10.81
CA LEU A 359 2.88 -24.92 9.85
C LEU A 359 2.95 -25.54 8.45
N ASP A 360 2.23 -24.98 7.47
CA ASP A 360 2.12 -25.58 6.15
C ASP A 360 2.59 -24.67 5.02
N LYS A 361 2.00 -23.48 4.89
CA LYS A 361 2.27 -22.57 3.76
C LYS A 361 2.04 -21.11 4.13
N ILE A 362 2.41 -20.21 3.23
CA ILE A 362 1.98 -18.81 3.28
C ILE A 362 1.14 -18.44 2.05
N PHE A 363 0.17 -17.55 2.25
CA PHE A 363 -0.65 -16.95 1.18
C PHE A 363 -0.35 -15.47 1.07
N LYS A 364 0.01 -15.01 -0.13
CA LYS A 364 0.04 -13.57 -0.47
C LYS A 364 -1.33 -13.16 -1.00
N VAL A 365 -2.03 -12.32 -0.25
CA VAL A 365 -3.37 -11.83 -0.59
C VAL A 365 -3.32 -10.32 -0.85
N THR A 366 -3.83 -9.91 -2.01
CA THR A 366 -4.00 -8.53 -2.47
C THR A 366 -5.43 -8.36 -3.00
N PHE A 367 -5.85 -7.13 -3.28
CA PHE A 367 -7.22 -6.83 -3.72
C PHE A 367 -7.25 -6.16 -5.09
N THR A 368 -8.14 -6.61 -5.98
CA THR A 368 -8.38 -5.94 -7.26
C THR A 368 -9.11 -4.60 -7.03
N PRO A 369 -9.09 -3.66 -7.99
CA PRO A 369 -9.84 -2.41 -7.84
C PRO A 369 -11.33 -2.62 -7.58
N GLU A 370 -11.93 -3.61 -8.22
CA GLU A 370 -13.34 -3.94 -8.01
C GLU A 370 -13.61 -4.43 -6.58
N GLU A 371 -12.72 -5.28 -6.03
CA GLU A 371 -12.81 -5.72 -4.63
C GLU A 371 -12.66 -4.54 -3.65
N VAL A 372 -11.74 -3.61 -3.94
CA VAL A 372 -11.56 -2.39 -3.15
C VAL A 372 -12.80 -1.50 -3.22
N ASP A 373 -13.36 -1.27 -4.41
CA ASP A 373 -14.59 -0.48 -4.60
C ASP A 373 -15.77 -1.12 -3.85
N GLU A 374 -15.85 -2.45 -3.79
CA GLU A 374 -16.88 -3.13 -2.99
C GLU A 374 -16.74 -2.89 -1.47
N PHE A 375 -15.53 -2.61 -0.97
CA PHE A 375 -15.31 -2.26 0.44
C PHE A 375 -15.91 -0.88 0.81
N GLU A 376 -16.19 -0.02 -0.17
CA GLU A 376 -16.88 1.26 0.02
C GLU A 376 -18.23 1.07 0.72
N LYS A 377 -18.96 0.00 0.39
CA LYS A 377 -20.26 -0.30 1.02
C LYS A 377 -20.13 -0.43 2.53
N THR A 378 -19.17 -1.25 2.97
CA THR A 378 -18.89 -1.47 4.40
C THR A 378 -18.42 -0.18 5.07
N TYR A 379 -17.56 0.60 4.40
CA TYR A 379 -17.10 1.89 4.91
C TYR A 379 -18.26 2.87 5.13
N ASN A 380 -19.16 3.00 4.15
CA ASN A 380 -20.31 3.89 4.22
C ASN A 380 -21.33 3.44 5.28
N MET A 381 -21.56 2.14 5.45
CA MET A 381 -22.40 1.62 6.54
C MET A 381 -21.85 1.96 7.93
N ILE A 382 -20.51 1.89 8.10
CA ILE A 382 -19.87 2.31 9.36
C ILE A 382 -20.03 3.83 9.54
N LYS A 383 -19.85 4.62 8.49
CA LYS A 383 -20.04 6.07 8.55
C LYS A 383 -21.47 6.45 8.91
N GLU A 384 -22.47 5.82 8.30
CA GLU A 384 -23.88 6.01 8.65
C GLU A 384 -24.17 5.61 10.10
N THR A 385 -23.55 4.53 10.59
CA THR A 385 -23.62 4.11 12.00
C THR A 385 -23.11 5.23 12.92
N ILE A 386 -22.00 5.88 12.58
CA ILE A 386 -21.42 7.00 13.32
C ILE A 386 -22.32 8.23 13.28
N GLU A 387 -22.81 8.62 12.10
CA GLU A 387 -23.63 9.81 11.90
C GLU A 387 -25.00 9.71 12.59
N THR A 388 -25.59 8.51 12.60
CA THR A 388 -26.93 8.29 13.19
C THR A 388 -26.91 7.82 14.64
N GLY A 389 -25.75 7.40 15.16
CA GLY A 389 -25.62 6.79 16.48
C GLY A 389 -26.30 5.42 16.61
N ASP A 390 -26.68 4.78 15.49
CA ASP A 390 -27.42 3.52 15.49
C ASP A 390 -26.51 2.30 15.24
N ILE A 391 -26.09 1.65 16.33
CA ILE A 391 -25.20 0.48 16.30
C ILE A 391 -25.76 -0.74 15.53
N ARG A 392 -27.07 -0.78 15.26
CA ARG A 392 -27.70 -1.86 14.48
C ARG A 392 -27.27 -1.83 13.02
N LYS A 393 -26.87 -0.66 12.51
CA LYS A 393 -26.38 -0.44 11.14
C LYS A 393 -24.95 -0.91 10.90
N LEU A 394 -24.22 -1.27 11.97
CA LEU A 394 -22.85 -1.73 11.83
C LEU A 394 -22.80 -3.02 10.99
N PRO A 395 -21.93 -3.11 9.96
CA PRO A 395 -21.88 -4.24 9.04
C PRO A 395 -21.22 -5.47 9.69
N LYS A 396 -21.96 -6.16 10.56
CA LYS A 396 -21.50 -7.37 11.27
C LYS A 396 -21.65 -8.59 10.36
N ALA A 397 -20.73 -9.55 10.46
CA ALA A 397 -20.82 -10.81 9.72
C ALA A 397 -22.14 -11.58 9.95
N SER A 398 -22.76 -11.43 11.11
CA SER A 398 -24.05 -12.06 11.45
C SER A 398 -25.26 -11.35 10.82
N HIS A 399 -25.11 -10.11 10.38
CA HIS A 399 -26.17 -9.33 9.72
C HIS A 399 -26.10 -9.40 8.20
N ASP A 400 -25.02 -9.95 7.64
CA ASP A 400 -24.85 -10.19 6.22
C ASP A 400 -25.46 -11.54 5.81
N VAL A 401 -26.78 -11.66 5.93
CA VAL A 401 -27.53 -12.90 5.70
C VAL A 401 -27.38 -13.42 4.25
N GLY A 402 -27.08 -12.53 3.30
CA GLY A 402 -26.77 -12.85 1.90
C GLY A 402 -25.30 -13.14 1.59
N LYS A 403 -24.38 -12.95 2.57
CA LYS A 403 -22.92 -13.01 2.39
C LYS A 403 -22.39 -12.09 1.26
N GLU A 404 -23.03 -10.95 1.08
CA GLU A 404 -22.71 -10.01 0.00
C GLU A 404 -21.50 -9.12 0.34
N LEU A 405 -21.16 -9.00 1.63
CA LEU A 405 -20.06 -8.15 2.09
C LEU A 405 -18.75 -8.93 2.22
N LYS A 406 -17.79 -8.59 1.35
CA LYS A 406 -16.41 -9.11 1.40
C LYS A 406 -15.63 -8.61 2.62
N LEU A 407 -15.92 -7.39 3.07
CA LEU A 407 -15.36 -6.75 4.26
C LEU A 407 -16.48 -6.51 5.27
N VAL A 408 -16.26 -6.89 6.52
CA VAL A 408 -17.23 -6.72 7.60
C VAL A 408 -16.51 -6.31 8.89
N VAL A 409 -17.30 -6.08 9.93
CA VAL A 409 -16.82 -5.69 11.25
C VAL A 409 -16.99 -6.83 12.25
N SER A 410 -15.99 -7.02 13.10
CA SER A 410 -15.99 -7.97 14.21
C SER A 410 -15.44 -7.33 15.49
N THR A 411 -15.79 -7.88 16.64
CA THR A 411 -15.14 -7.57 17.91
C THR A 411 -13.86 -8.39 18.09
N LYS A 412 -12.91 -7.86 18.86
CA LYS A 412 -11.76 -8.59 19.39
C LYS A 412 -12.17 -9.38 20.64
N GLY A 413 -11.84 -10.67 20.67
CA GLY A 413 -12.11 -11.53 21.82
C GLY A 413 -13.56 -12.02 21.90
N SER A 414 -13.86 -12.73 22.98
CA SER A 414 -15.15 -13.40 23.23
C SER A 414 -16.05 -12.66 24.21
N GLY A 415 -15.69 -11.43 24.61
CA GLY A 415 -16.47 -10.63 25.56
C GLY A 415 -17.79 -10.14 24.95
N THR A 416 -18.84 -10.11 25.77
CA THR A 416 -20.12 -9.49 25.41
C THR A 416 -19.99 -7.96 25.41
N GLY A 417 -20.78 -7.27 24.60
CA GLY A 417 -20.81 -5.80 24.63
C GLY A 417 -19.78 -5.10 23.73
N GLY A 418 -18.94 -5.83 22.98
CA GLY A 418 -17.85 -5.22 22.22
C GLY A 418 -18.31 -4.35 21.04
N TYR A 419 -19.52 -4.57 20.51
CA TYR A 419 -20.11 -3.68 19.50
C TYR A 419 -20.83 -2.50 20.16
N GLU A 420 -21.45 -2.75 21.31
CA GLU A 420 -22.18 -1.76 22.10
C GLU A 420 -21.27 -0.63 22.56
N ARG A 421 -19.98 -0.93 22.78
CA ARG A 421 -18.92 0.03 23.10
C ARG A 421 -18.21 0.63 21.87
N PHE A 422 -18.77 0.46 20.66
CA PHE A 422 -18.16 1.02 19.44
C PHE A 422 -17.99 2.55 19.51
N PHE A 423 -19.00 3.25 20.03
CA PHE A 423 -18.95 4.71 20.18
C PHE A 423 -18.05 5.19 21.33
N ASP A 424 -17.68 4.30 22.25
CA ASP A 424 -16.74 4.59 23.32
C ASP A 424 -15.27 4.60 22.82
N ASP A 425 -15.04 4.29 21.54
CA ASP A 425 -13.73 4.19 20.89
C ASP A 425 -12.73 3.30 21.67
N THR A 426 -13.24 2.24 22.30
CA THR A 426 -12.47 1.32 23.17
C THR A 426 -11.47 0.44 22.40
N ARG A 427 -11.34 0.61 21.09
CA ARG A 427 -10.44 -0.17 20.21
C ARG A 427 -10.70 -1.68 20.23
N GLU A 428 -11.95 -2.06 20.50
CA GLU A 428 -12.43 -3.45 20.54
C GLU A 428 -13.03 -3.90 19.21
N THR A 429 -13.45 -2.97 18.36
CA THR A 429 -14.06 -3.25 17.06
C THR A 429 -13.01 -3.20 15.94
N CYS A 430 -13.04 -4.16 15.03
CA CYS A 430 -12.03 -4.32 13.98
C CYS A 430 -12.62 -4.76 12.65
N PHE A 431 -11.93 -4.43 11.57
CA PHE A 431 -12.21 -5.02 10.26
C PHE A 431 -11.87 -6.50 10.24
N MET A 432 -12.71 -7.24 9.52
CA MET A 432 -12.58 -8.66 9.25
C MET A 432 -12.94 -8.91 7.78
N LEU A 433 -12.10 -9.67 7.08
CA LEU A 433 -12.49 -10.21 5.77
C LEU A 433 -13.46 -11.37 5.98
N ASN A 434 -14.55 -11.40 5.21
CA ASN A 434 -15.52 -12.49 5.27
C ASN A 434 -14.82 -13.83 5.00
N LYS A 435 -15.25 -14.91 5.67
CA LYS A 435 -14.61 -16.22 5.59
C LYS A 435 -14.66 -16.82 4.19
N ASP A 436 -15.77 -16.64 3.49
CA ASP A 436 -15.94 -17.16 2.14
C ASP A 436 -15.06 -16.38 1.17
N PHE A 437 -15.00 -15.05 1.33
CA PHE A 437 -14.12 -14.19 0.55
C PHE A 437 -12.64 -14.54 0.79
N ILE A 438 -12.19 -14.68 2.04
CA ILE A 438 -10.78 -15.03 2.29
C ILE A 438 -10.44 -16.45 1.82
N HIS A 439 -11.39 -17.40 1.85
CA HIS A 439 -11.19 -18.72 1.26
C HIS A 439 -10.98 -18.64 -0.25
N GLN A 440 -11.81 -17.87 -0.95
CA GLN A 440 -11.61 -17.56 -2.37
C GLN A 440 -10.21 -16.95 -2.59
N LYS A 441 -9.83 -15.93 -1.82
CA LYS A 441 -8.50 -15.30 -1.94
C LYS A 441 -7.37 -16.28 -1.70
N PHE A 442 -7.48 -17.22 -0.77
CA PHE A 442 -6.45 -18.24 -0.55
C PHE A 442 -6.27 -19.20 -1.72
N ASN A 443 -7.34 -19.51 -2.46
CA ASN A 443 -7.26 -20.35 -3.65
C ASN A 443 -6.77 -19.60 -4.89
N GLU A 444 -6.89 -18.27 -4.91
CA GLU A 444 -6.34 -17.40 -5.97
C GLU A 444 -4.91 -16.90 -5.66
N ALA A 445 -4.48 -17.00 -4.41
CA ALA A 445 -3.23 -16.40 -3.92
C ALA A 445 -1.98 -17.05 -4.54
N VAL A 446 -0.90 -16.27 -4.57
CA VAL A 446 0.44 -16.83 -4.69
C VAL A 446 0.75 -17.58 -3.39
N ILE A 447 0.99 -18.89 -3.51
CA ILE A 447 1.26 -19.78 -2.37
C ILE A 447 2.74 -20.15 -2.37
N LEU A 448 3.40 -19.94 -1.23
CA LEU A 448 4.74 -20.46 -0.99
C LEU A 448 4.62 -21.60 0.01
N LYS A 449 5.14 -22.77 -0.37
CA LYS A 449 5.06 -24.03 0.37
C LYS A 449 6.37 -24.81 0.26
#